data_AF-A0A9D6QQ97-F1
#
_entry.id   AF-A0A9D6QQ97-F1
#
_cell.length_a   1.000
_cell.length_b   1.000
_cell.length_c   1.000
_cell.angle_alpha   90.00
_cell.angle_beta   90.00
_cell.angle_gamma   90.00
#
_symmetry.space_group_name_H-M   'P 1'
#
loop_
_entity.id
_entity.type
_entity.pdbx_description
1 polymer ?
#
loop_
_entity_poly.entity_id
_entity_poly.type
_entity_poly.pdbx_seq_one_letter_code
_entity_poly.pdbx_strand_id
1 'polypeptide(L)'
;MKKMSDAELQQKLGDYFAPQGLYQKTKDMPFLGKVSCNVEKMVAGSWQEIILDYELGASGMADGSWFKATFRFYSDWALFQTTDPKGANYISAEYHAGPLVPKQSPATVQALKVRFDQKGHERPFQKAVIVDSVDGYLKAGDRIVIRLGDRRFGGAGTRVQTFVEENFRIRCYVDPLGTSRFAAVPGDTVIPIVAGLPAQLLFAGSRLVRAGEKFPLRVRAEDEWGNTCWNQGEKIIVSATLAGKPVYEKQTTLAAKGWAV
;
A
#
# COMPACT_ATOMS: atom_id res chain seq x y z
N MET A 1 -12.72 -2.28 27.76
CA MET A 1 -13.20 -3.27 28.78
C MET A 1 -12.32 -3.16 30.00
N LYS A 2 -12.89 -3.28 31.22
CA LYS A 2 -12.11 -3.31 32.48
C LYS A 2 -11.20 -4.55 32.48
N LYS A 3 -9.92 -4.38 32.79
CA LYS A 3 -8.99 -5.48 32.99
C LYS A 3 -9.13 -6.00 34.41
N MET A 4 -9.11 -7.32 34.55
CA MET A 4 -9.10 -7.99 35.84
C MET A 4 -7.65 -8.26 36.25
N SER A 5 -7.36 -8.07 37.53
CA SER A 5 -6.14 -8.57 38.18
C SER A 5 -6.13 -10.10 38.21
N ASP A 6 -4.96 -10.69 38.44
CA ASP A 6 -4.82 -12.15 38.55
C ASP A 6 -5.70 -12.73 39.68
N ALA A 7 -5.87 -11.98 40.78
CA ALA A 7 -6.76 -12.38 41.88
C ALA A 7 -8.24 -12.38 41.47
N GLU A 8 -8.69 -11.35 40.73
CA GLU A 8 -10.05 -11.29 40.19
C GLU A 8 -10.30 -12.40 39.16
N LEU A 9 -9.29 -12.75 38.35
CA LEU A 9 -9.37 -13.87 37.39
C LEU A 9 -9.49 -15.21 38.12
N GLN A 10 -8.63 -15.48 39.11
CA GLN A 10 -8.68 -16.71 39.90
C GLN A 10 -10.01 -16.87 40.63
N GLN A 11 -10.51 -15.79 41.25
CA GLN A 11 -11.81 -15.82 41.93
C GLN A 11 -12.96 -16.15 40.97
N LYS A 12 -12.87 -15.66 39.72
CA LYS A 12 -13.93 -15.83 38.72
C LYS A 12 -13.87 -17.17 37.99
N LEU A 13 -12.67 -17.66 37.68
CA LEU A 13 -12.45 -18.85 36.84
C LEU A 13 -12.19 -20.12 37.65
N GLY A 14 -11.89 -19.99 38.95
CA GLY A 14 -11.39 -21.10 39.77
C GLY A 14 -9.95 -21.45 39.39
N ASP A 15 -9.57 -22.72 39.56
CA ASP A 15 -8.25 -23.20 39.15
C ASP A 15 -8.15 -23.26 37.62
N TYR A 16 -7.24 -22.49 37.04
CA TYR A 16 -6.97 -22.49 35.60
C TYR A 16 -5.48 -22.48 35.31
N PHE A 17 -5.12 -22.97 34.13
CA PHE A 17 -3.76 -22.87 33.61
C PHE A 17 -3.73 -21.92 32.43
N ALA A 18 -2.96 -20.84 32.54
CA ALA A 18 -2.67 -19.94 31.43
C ALA A 18 -1.25 -19.40 31.54
N PRO A 19 -0.61 -19.02 30.41
CA PRO A 19 0.68 -18.35 30.46
C PRO A 19 0.60 -17.05 31.26
N GLN A 20 1.62 -16.82 32.08
CA GLN A 20 1.61 -15.72 33.06
C GLN A 20 1.62 -14.37 32.34
N GLY A 21 0.70 -13.48 32.69
CA GLY A 21 0.58 -12.14 32.08
C GLY A 21 -0.02 -12.12 30.67
N LEU A 22 -0.39 -13.27 30.10
CA LEU A 22 -0.97 -13.33 28.75
C LEU A 22 -2.27 -12.54 28.64
N TYR A 23 -3.16 -12.68 29.64
CA TYR A 23 -4.44 -11.96 29.68
C TYR A 23 -4.23 -10.45 29.61
N GLN A 24 -3.31 -9.93 30.43
CA GLN A 24 -3.02 -8.51 30.48
C GLN A 24 -2.45 -8.02 29.15
N LYS A 25 -1.47 -8.75 28.61
CA LYS A 25 -0.84 -8.46 27.30
C LYS A 25 -1.87 -8.42 26.17
N THR A 26 -2.73 -9.43 26.04
CA THR A 26 -3.72 -9.48 24.95
C THR A 26 -4.84 -8.47 25.14
N LYS A 27 -5.22 -8.11 26.37
CA LYS A 27 -6.18 -7.02 26.64
C LYS A 27 -5.66 -5.64 26.28
N ASP A 28 -4.35 -5.46 26.19
CA ASP A 28 -3.70 -4.22 25.73
C ASP A 28 -3.58 -4.12 24.20
N MET A 29 -3.82 -5.22 23.48
CA MET A 29 -3.65 -5.27 22.04
C MET A 29 -4.94 -4.92 21.29
N PRO A 30 -4.86 -4.32 20.08
CA PRO A 30 -5.95 -4.31 19.13
C PRO A 30 -6.43 -5.73 18.85
N PHE A 31 -7.73 -5.94 18.74
CA PHE A 31 -8.27 -7.31 18.58
C PHE A 31 -7.76 -7.98 17.29
N LEU A 32 -7.81 -7.27 16.16
CA LEU A 32 -7.40 -7.77 14.84
C LEU A 32 -5.97 -7.37 14.46
N GLY A 33 -5.25 -6.66 15.34
CA GLY A 33 -3.89 -6.24 15.09
C GLY A 33 -3.80 -4.90 14.37
N LYS A 34 -2.65 -4.67 13.73
CA LYS A 34 -2.33 -3.44 12.98
C LYS A 34 -1.38 -3.75 11.84
N VAL A 35 -1.39 -2.92 10.81
CA VAL A 35 -0.46 -3.01 9.68
C VAL A 35 0.39 -1.76 9.63
N SER A 36 1.68 -1.93 9.38
CA SER A 36 2.61 -0.84 9.07
C SER A 36 3.21 -1.03 7.68
N CYS A 37 3.65 0.07 7.07
CA CYS A 37 4.20 0.10 5.73
C CYS A 37 5.53 0.86 5.73
N ASN A 38 6.54 0.37 5.02
CA ASN A 38 7.82 1.07 4.87
C ASN A 38 7.76 2.25 3.88
N VAL A 39 6.70 2.35 3.08
CA VAL A 39 6.53 3.38 2.04
C VAL A 39 5.45 4.37 2.46
N GLU A 40 5.81 5.65 2.46
CA GLU A 40 4.91 6.77 2.77
C GLU A 40 4.48 7.54 1.52
N LYS A 41 5.17 7.35 0.39
CA LYS A 41 4.90 8.02 -0.89
C LYS A 41 5.50 7.22 -2.04
N MET A 42 4.82 7.19 -3.18
CA MET A 42 5.31 6.57 -4.41
C MET A 42 5.25 7.55 -5.57
N VAL A 43 6.12 7.36 -6.56
CA VAL A 43 6.07 8.08 -7.83
C VAL A 43 5.32 7.22 -8.85
N ALA A 44 4.43 7.82 -9.63
CA ALA A 44 3.69 7.12 -10.68
C ALA A 44 4.64 6.33 -11.59
N GLY A 45 4.30 5.06 -11.85
CA GLY A 45 5.09 4.12 -12.66
C GLY A 45 6.43 3.67 -12.08
N SER A 46 6.85 4.18 -10.92
CA SER A 46 8.12 3.78 -10.29
C SER A 46 8.14 2.32 -9.84
N TRP A 47 9.35 1.77 -9.73
CA TRP A 47 9.59 0.44 -9.20
C TRP A 47 9.86 0.49 -7.71
N GLN A 48 9.07 -0.23 -6.92
CA GLN A 48 9.11 -0.21 -5.46
C GLN A 48 9.27 -1.62 -4.87
N GLU A 49 9.83 -1.70 -3.67
CA GLU A 49 9.61 -2.81 -2.75
C GLU A 49 8.76 -2.29 -1.59
N ILE A 50 7.55 -2.80 -1.46
CA ILE A 50 6.60 -2.37 -0.42
C ILE A 50 6.45 -3.50 0.58
N ILE A 51 6.71 -3.21 1.83
CA ILE A 51 6.65 -4.13 2.95
C ILE A 51 5.42 -3.77 3.76
N LEU A 52 4.45 -4.68 3.79
CA LEU A 52 3.31 -4.63 4.70
C LEU A 52 3.62 -5.55 5.86
N ASP A 53 3.82 -4.96 7.03
CA ASP A 53 4.13 -5.69 8.25
C ASP A 53 2.90 -5.73 9.14
N TYR A 54 2.22 -6.89 9.12
CA TYR A 54 1.02 -7.15 9.88
C TYR A 54 1.38 -7.76 11.24
N GLU A 55 1.18 -7.01 12.31
CA GLU A 55 1.29 -7.50 13.69
C GLU A 55 -0.07 -8.05 14.13
N LEU A 56 -0.11 -9.35 14.45
CA LEU A 56 -1.32 -10.05 14.84
C LEU A 56 -1.87 -9.51 16.15
N GLY A 57 -3.18 -9.28 16.17
CA GLY A 57 -3.88 -8.78 17.34
C GLY A 57 -4.11 -9.82 18.42
N ALA A 58 -4.89 -9.41 19.42
CA ALA A 58 -5.28 -10.27 20.53
C ALA A 58 -5.99 -11.57 20.10
N SER A 59 -6.61 -11.60 18.91
CA SER A 59 -7.26 -12.79 18.36
C SER A 59 -6.29 -13.91 18.00
N GLY A 60 -5.01 -13.58 17.71
CA GLY A 60 -4.14 -14.48 16.96
C GLY A 60 -4.77 -14.87 15.61
N MET A 61 -4.30 -15.99 15.06
CA MET A 61 -4.78 -16.58 13.82
C MET A 61 -4.77 -18.10 13.95
N ALA A 62 -5.93 -18.74 13.83
CA ALA A 62 -6.08 -20.19 13.90
C ALA A 62 -5.51 -20.90 12.66
N ASP A 63 -5.45 -22.23 12.70
CA ASP A 63 -5.12 -23.00 11.49
C ASP A 63 -6.17 -22.78 10.39
N GLY A 64 -5.72 -22.74 9.13
CA GLY A 64 -6.55 -22.39 7.97
C GLY A 64 -7.02 -20.93 7.91
N SER A 65 -6.48 -20.04 8.75
CA SER A 65 -6.77 -18.60 8.73
C SER A 65 -6.07 -17.86 7.59
N TRP A 66 -6.71 -16.78 7.10
CA TRP A 66 -6.21 -16.03 5.94
C TRP A 66 -6.02 -14.55 6.30
N PHE A 67 -4.98 -13.95 5.73
CA PHE A 67 -4.80 -12.51 5.67
C PHE A 67 -4.90 -12.02 4.23
N LYS A 68 -5.49 -10.84 4.02
CA LYS A 68 -5.59 -10.20 2.70
C LYS A 68 -5.11 -8.76 2.76
N ALA A 69 -4.19 -8.39 1.89
CA ALA A 69 -3.90 -7.01 1.55
C ALA A 69 -4.59 -6.67 0.22
N THR A 70 -5.51 -5.72 0.24
CA THR A 70 -6.38 -5.42 -0.90
C THR A 70 -6.25 -3.97 -1.35
N PHE A 71 -6.39 -3.73 -2.64
CA PHE A 71 -6.39 -2.38 -3.22
C PHE A 71 -7.45 -2.26 -4.32
N ARG A 72 -7.73 -1.02 -4.71
CA ARG A 72 -8.80 -0.71 -5.66
C ARG A 72 -8.54 -1.36 -7.02
N PHE A 73 -9.62 -1.78 -7.67
CA PHE A 73 -9.50 -2.43 -8.99
C PHE A 73 -9.14 -1.44 -10.12
N TYR A 74 -9.47 -0.16 -9.97
CA TYR A 74 -9.08 0.93 -10.87
C TYR A 74 -7.60 1.26 -10.67
N SER A 75 -6.73 0.37 -11.12
CA SER A 75 -5.29 0.53 -11.04
C SER A 75 -4.64 -0.32 -12.11
N ASP A 76 -3.70 0.25 -12.85
CA ASP A 76 -2.87 -0.47 -13.82
C ASP A 76 -1.57 -0.99 -13.18
N TRP A 77 -1.49 -0.99 -11.84
CA TRP A 77 -0.42 -1.63 -11.09
C TRP A 77 -0.14 -3.03 -11.66
N ALA A 78 1.12 -3.28 -11.96
CA ALA A 78 1.54 -4.52 -12.59
C ALA A 78 1.10 -5.75 -11.77
N LEU A 79 0.77 -6.83 -12.48
CA LEU A 79 0.23 -8.02 -11.83
C LEU A 79 1.33 -8.73 -11.04
N PHE A 80 1.01 -9.09 -9.80
CA PHE A 80 1.91 -9.85 -8.94
C PHE A 80 2.00 -11.31 -9.37
N GLN A 81 3.15 -11.93 -9.08
CA GLN A 81 3.43 -13.34 -9.35
C GLN A 81 4.18 -13.99 -8.18
N THR A 82 4.15 -15.32 -8.09
CA THR A 82 4.75 -16.11 -7.00
C THR A 82 5.66 -17.23 -7.51
N THR A 83 6.03 -17.21 -8.79
CA THR A 83 6.70 -18.31 -9.50
C THR A 83 8.17 -18.04 -9.77
N ASP A 84 8.57 -16.80 -10.04
CA ASP A 84 9.95 -16.42 -10.32
C ASP A 84 10.45 -15.39 -9.28
N PRO A 85 11.21 -15.83 -8.25
CA PRO A 85 11.73 -14.93 -7.24
C PRO A 85 12.63 -13.81 -7.79
N LYS A 86 13.31 -14.04 -8.93
CA LYS A 86 14.20 -13.04 -9.54
C LYS A 86 13.46 -12.10 -10.50
N GLY A 87 12.21 -12.41 -10.82
CA GLY A 87 11.38 -11.67 -11.75
C GLY A 87 10.76 -10.42 -11.14
N ALA A 88 10.24 -9.55 -12.01
CA ALA A 88 9.41 -8.43 -11.61
C ALA A 88 8.12 -8.88 -10.90
N ASN A 89 7.60 -8.04 -10.01
CA ASN A 89 6.34 -8.21 -9.29
C ASN A 89 6.24 -9.51 -8.49
N TYR A 90 7.39 -10.10 -8.12
CA TYR A 90 7.42 -11.24 -7.22
C TYR A 90 6.90 -10.82 -5.84
N ILE A 91 6.04 -11.63 -5.24
CA ILE A 91 5.55 -11.41 -3.88
C ILE A 91 5.92 -12.58 -2.97
N SER A 92 6.21 -12.25 -1.72
CA SER A 92 6.54 -13.20 -0.68
C SER A 92 5.86 -12.83 0.64
N ALA A 93 5.74 -13.80 1.53
CA ALA A 93 5.26 -13.60 2.89
C ALA A 93 6.14 -14.40 3.86
N GLU A 94 6.48 -13.79 5.00
CA GLU A 94 7.34 -14.37 6.02
C GLU A 94 6.66 -14.33 7.38
N TYR A 95 6.86 -15.40 8.14
CA TYR A 95 6.44 -15.48 9.54
C TYR A 95 7.57 -14.99 10.43
N HIS A 96 7.29 -14.01 11.30
CA HIS A 96 8.22 -13.54 12.31
C HIS A 96 7.62 -13.79 13.70
N ALA A 97 8.28 -14.64 14.49
CA ALA A 97 7.86 -14.96 15.84
C ALA A 97 7.98 -13.75 16.78
N GLY A 98 6.89 -13.41 17.46
CA GLY A 98 6.90 -12.44 18.55
C GLY A 98 7.38 -13.06 19.87
N PRO A 99 7.70 -12.25 20.88
CA PRO A 99 8.16 -12.75 22.18
C PRO A 99 7.08 -13.58 22.89
N LEU A 100 7.53 -14.63 23.58
CA LEU A 100 6.72 -15.46 24.46
C LEU A 100 6.58 -14.79 25.84
N VAL A 101 5.43 -14.97 26.47
CA VAL A 101 5.32 -14.76 27.93
C VAL A 101 5.68 -16.05 28.66
N PRO A 102 6.00 -16.01 29.98
CA PRO A 102 6.35 -17.22 30.72
C PRO A 102 5.28 -18.31 30.61
N LYS A 103 5.73 -19.55 30.35
CA LYS A 103 4.89 -20.75 30.16
C LYS A 103 4.00 -20.72 28.90
N GLN A 104 4.26 -19.83 27.94
CA GLN A 104 3.61 -19.85 26.63
C GLN A 104 4.37 -20.72 25.64
N SER A 105 3.67 -21.57 24.89
CA SER A 105 4.23 -22.31 23.76
C SER A 105 4.37 -21.42 22.51
N PRO A 106 5.34 -21.68 21.62
CA PRO A 106 5.43 -20.99 20.34
C PRO A 106 4.22 -21.30 19.44
N ALA A 107 4.04 -20.44 18.43
CA ALA A 107 3.17 -20.72 17.29
C ALA A 107 3.64 -21.99 16.57
N THR A 108 2.71 -22.70 15.94
CA THR A 108 2.98 -23.99 15.30
C THR A 108 2.82 -23.96 13.79
N VAL A 109 2.55 -22.78 13.20
CA VAL A 109 2.43 -22.62 11.74
C VAL A 109 3.65 -23.21 11.02
N GLN A 110 3.41 -24.08 10.04
CA GLN A 110 4.50 -24.70 9.28
C GLN A 110 4.91 -23.87 8.06
N ALA A 111 3.94 -23.19 7.43
CA ALA A 111 4.22 -22.35 6.28
C ALA A 111 3.18 -21.24 6.09
N LEU A 112 3.57 -20.23 5.31
CA LEU A 112 2.66 -19.24 4.75
C LEU A 112 2.61 -19.42 3.23
N LYS A 113 1.42 -19.53 2.66
CA LYS A 113 1.23 -19.57 1.21
C LYS A 113 0.71 -18.21 0.75
N VAL A 114 1.47 -17.54 -0.12
CA VAL A 114 1.06 -16.28 -0.73
C VAL A 114 0.54 -16.49 -2.14
N ARG A 115 -0.46 -15.71 -2.54
CA ARG A 115 -1.00 -15.67 -3.90
C ARG A 115 -1.61 -14.30 -4.21
N PHE A 116 -1.82 -14.03 -5.49
CA PHE A 116 -2.51 -12.83 -5.96
C PHE A 116 -3.77 -13.19 -6.74
N ASP A 117 -4.87 -12.50 -6.44
CA ASP A 117 -6.14 -12.64 -7.15
C ASP A 117 -6.70 -11.26 -7.48
N GLN A 118 -7.03 -11.03 -8.74
CA GLN A 118 -7.62 -9.78 -9.21
C GLN A 118 -9.06 -9.57 -8.72
N LYS A 119 -9.75 -10.66 -8.34
CA LYS A 119 -11.12 -10.67 -7.80
C LYS A 119 -11.19 -11.35 -6.43
N GLY A 120 -10.13 -11.26 -5.63
CA GLY A 120 -10.01 -11.95 -4.34
C GLY A 120 -10.82 -11.34 -3.19
N HIS A 121 -11.46 -10.19 -3.40
CA HIS A 121 -12.33 -9.52 -2.42
C HIS A 121 -13.42 -8.64 -3.07
N GLU A 122 -14.28 -8.05 -2.25
CA GLU A 122 -15.43 -7.25 -2.70
C GLU A 122 -15.03 -5.88 -3.27
N ARG A 123 -15.91 -5.29 -4.10
CA ARG A 123 -15.69 -3.92 -4.59
C ARG A 123 -15.81 -2.92 -3.43
N PRO A 124 -15.01 -1.84 -3.42
CA PRO A 124 -14.06 -1.43 -4.46
C PRO A 124 -12.68 -2.12 -4.40
N PHE A 125 -12.37 -2.88 -3.35
CA PHE A 125 -11.06 -3.46 -3.04
C PHE A 125 -10.86 -4.88 -3.60
N GLN A 126 -11.01 -5.09 -4.91
CA GLN A 126 -11.06 -6.45 -5.47
C GLN A 126 -9.70 -7.14 -5.63
N LYS A 127 -8.64 -6.38 -5.95
CA LYS A 127 -7.29 -6.92 -6.16
C LYS A 127 -6.71 -7.26 -4.79
N ALA A 128 -6.34 -8.52 -4.57
CA ALA A 128 -5.96 -9.03 -3.26
C ALA A 128 -4.68 -9.86 -3.34
N VAL A 129 -3.69 -9.48 -2.53
CA VAL A 129 -2.62 -10.39 -2.11
C VAL A 129 -3.13 -11.14 -0.89
N ILE A 130 -3.12 -12.46 -0.96
CA ILE A 130 -3.72 -13.35 0.04
C ILE A 130 -2.63 -14.24 0.60
N VAL A 131 -2.58 -14.32 1.93
CA VAL A 131 -1.66 -15.16 2.69
C VAL A 131 -2.49 -16.15 3.48
N ASP A 132 -2.34 -17.43 3.15
CA ASP A 132 -2.97 -18.55 3.85
C ASP A 132 -1.98 -19.13 4.86
N SER A 133 -2.39 -19.29 6.13
CA SER A 133 -1.62 -20.06 7.11
C SER A 133 -1.79 -21.56 6.85
N VAL A 134 -0.69 -22.32 6.86
CA VAL A 134 -0.72 -23.76 6.60
C VAL A 134 -0.21 -24.51 7.82
N ASP A 135 -1.06 -25.43 8.31
CA ASP A 135 -0.75 -26.42 9.34
C ASP A 135 -0.24 -25.76 10.64
N GLY A 136 -1.19 -25.30 11.45
CA GLY A 136 -0.92 -24.71 12.76
C GLY A 136 -1.39 -23.27 12.88
N TYR A 137 -1.18 -22.70 14.07
CA TYR A 137 -1.70 -21.38 14.43
C TYR A 137 -0.57 -20.36 14.60
N LEU A 138 -0.91 -19.07 14.50
CA LEU A 138 -0.06 -17.95 14.89
C LEU A 138 -0.64 -17.27 16.13
N LYS A 139 0.24 -16.82 17.04
CA LYS A 139 -0.19 -16.21 18.31
C LYS A 139 -0.23 -14.68 18.23
N ALA A 140 -0.95 -14.09 19.18
CA ALA A 140 -0.98 -12.63 19.35
C ALA A 140 0.44 -12.04 19.45
N GLY A 141 0.69 -10.97 18.70
CA GLY A 141 1.97 -10.28 18.60
C GLY A 141 3.01 -10.95 17.68
N ASP A 142 2.70 -12.08 17.05
CA ASP A 142 3.47 -12.53 15.89
C ASP A 142 3.27 -11.59 14.70
N ARG A 143 4.12 -11.70 13.68
CA ARG A 143 4.01 -10.86 12.49
C ARG A 143 4.00 -11.70 11.21
N ILE A 144 3.19 -11.25 10.25
CA ILE A 144 3.26 -11.68 8.86
C ILE A 144 3.83 -10.50 8.07
N VAL A 145 5.04 -10.67 7.53
CA VAL A 145 5.73 -9.65 6.73
C VAL A 145 5.53 -9.97 5.26
N ILE A 146 4.80 -9.12 4.56
CA ILE A 146 4.48 -9.31 3.14
C ILE A 146 5.30 -8.33 2.32
N ARG A 147 5.98 -8.83 1.30
CA ARG A 147 6.77 -8.00 0.37
C ARG A 147 6.10 -7.99 -1.00
N LEU A 148 5.66 -6.81 -1.41
CA LEU A 148 5.16 -6.55 -2.75
C LEU A 148 6.35 -6.11 -3.62
N GLY A 149 6.77 -6.96 -4.56
CA GLY A 149 8.00 -6.74 -5.29
C GLY A 149 9.23 -7.04 -4.45
N ASP A 150 9.35 -8.27 -3.92
CA ASP A 150 10.49 -8.69 -3.10
C ASP A 150 11.80 -8.64 -3.88
N ARG A 151 12.71 -7.76 -3.44
CA ARG A 151 13.99 -7.50 -4.11
C ARG A 151 15.13 -8.38 -3.63
N ARG A 152 14.92 -9.18 -2.58
CA ARG A 152 16.02 -9.96 -1.94
C ARG A 152 16.64 -11.00 -2.86
N PHE A 153 15.94 -11.39 -3.91
CA PHE A 153 16.41 -12.35 -4.91
C PHE A 153 17.00 -11.67 -6.17
N GLY A 154 17.11 -10.35 -6.19
CA GLY A 154 17.68 -9.56 -7.29
C GLY A 154 16.67 -9.01 -8.30
N GLY A 155 15.38 -9.17 -8.07
CA GLY A 155 14.33 -8.60 -8.93
C GLY A 155 14.21 -7.07 -8.79
N ALA A 156 13.56 -6.43 -9.77
CA ALA A 156 13.38 -4.97 -9.79
C ALA A 156 12.36 -4.44 -8.78
N GLY A 157 11.60 -5.33 -8.13
CA GLY A 157 10.45 -4.99 -7.29
C GLY A 157 9.14 -5.00 -8.08
N THR A 158 8.18 -4.18 -7.70
CA THR A 158 6.88 -4.04 -8.37
C THR A 158 6.70 -2.65 -9.00
N ARG A 159 6.11 -2.60 -10.19
CA ARG A 159 5.79 -1.34 -10.88
C ARG A 159 4.43 -0.83 -10.40
N VAL A 160 4.45 0.31 -9.72
CA VAL A 160 3.23 0.97 -9.24
C VAL A 160 2.42 1.53 -10.42
N GLN A 161 1.16 1.90 -10.18
CA GLN A 161 0.28 2.44 -11.22
C GLN A 161 0.85 3.70 -11.90
N THR A 162 0.50 3.93 -13.16
CA THR A 162 1.02 5.03 -13.99
C THR A 162 0.39 6.39 -13.72
N PHE A 163 -0.60 6.48 -12.83
CA PHE A 163 -1.32 7.72 -12.58
C PHE A 163 -1.35 8.10 -11.10
N VAL A 164 -1.40 9.41 -10.86
CA VAL A 164 -1.44 9.99 -9.51
C VAL A 164 -2.72 9.63 -8.76
N GLU A 165 -2.58 9.41 -7.45
CA GLU A 165 -3.70 9.23 -6.54
C GLU A 165 -3.29 9.73 -5.16
N GLU A 166 -3.98 10.76 -4.67
CA GLU A 166 -3.64 11.40 -3.38
C GLU A 166 -3.75 10.42 -2.20
N ASN A 167 -4.73 9.51 -2.28
CA ASN A 167 -5.06 8.59 -1.21
C ASN A 167 -5.16 7.16 -1.74
N PHE A 168 -4.10 6.63 -2.37
CA PHE A 168 -4.08 5.20 -2.72
C PHE A 168 -4.14 4.39 -1.44
N ARG A 169 -5.12 3.46 -1.35
CA ARG A 169 -5.40 2.71 -0.13
C ARG A 169 -5.14 1.23 -0.32
N ILE A 170 -4.34 0.67 0.58
CA ILE A 170 -4.28 -0.75 0.85
C ILE A 170 -5.08 -1.01 2.12
N ARG A 171 -6.20 -1.73 1.98
CA ARG A 171 -7.01 -2.18 3.10
C ARG A 171 -6.70 -3.62 3.40
N CYS A 172 -6.42 -3.91 4.67
CA CYS A 172 -6.08 -5.24 5.11
C CYS A 172 -7.25 -5.91 5.83
N TYR A 173 -7.39 -7.21 5.63
CA TYR A 173 -8.43 -8.03 6.23
C TYR A 173 -7.83 -9.31 6.80
N VAL A 174 -8.43 -9.81 7.87
CA VAL A 174 -8.03 -11.07 8.49
C VAL A 174 -9.28 -11.90 8.79
N ASP A 175 -9.20 -13.21 8.54
CA ASP A 175 -10.12 -14.21 9.05
C ASP A 175 -9.39 -15.00 10.15
N PRO A 176 -9.43 -14.54 11.41
CA PRO A 176 -8.60 -15.12 12.47
C PRO A 176 -9.04 -16.53 12.88
N LEU A 177 -10.22 -16.98 12.44
CA LEU A 177 -10.80 -18.27 12.85
C LEU A 177 -10.84 -19.31 11.72
N GLY A 178 -10.36 -18.99 10.52
CA GLY A 178 -10.39 -19.93 9.38
C GLY A 178 -11.81 -20.22 8.86
N THR A 179 -12.73 -19.29 9.03
CA THR A 179 -14.16 -19.45 8.67
C THR A 179 -14.55 -18.82 7.34
N SER A 180 -13.57 -18.29 6.60
CA SER A 180 -13.73 -17.42 5.42
C SER A 180 -14.52 -16.13 5.70
N ARG A 181 -14.68 -15.72 6.96
CA ARG A 181 -15.30 -14.45 7.36
C ARG A 181 -14.22 -13.44 7.71
N PHE A 182 -14.06 -12.47 6.82
CA PHE A 182 -13.03 -11.45 6.92
C PHE A 182 -13.51 -10.25 7.73
N ALA A 183 -12.67 -9.79 8.65
CA ALA A 183 -12.82 -8.50 9.30
C ALA A 183 -11.69 -7.57 8.88
N ALA A 184 -12.00 -6.30 8.66
CA ALA A 184 -10.99 -5.30 8.32
C ALA A 184 -10.06 -5.07 9.52
N VAL A 185 -8.75 -5.15 9.29
CA VAL A 185 -7.76 -4.73 10.28
C VAL A 185 -7.90 -3.21 10.44
N PRO A 186 -7.99 -2.67 11.68
CA PRO A 186 -8.14 -1.24 11.89
C PRO A 186 -7.00 -0.43 11.26
N GLY A 187 -7.37 0.57 10.47
CA GLY A 187 -6.44 1.45 9.76
C GLY A 187 -6.13 0.97 8.34
N ASP A 188 -6.41 1.83 7.36
CA ASP A 188 -5.94 1.63 5.99
C ASP A 188 -4.49 2.11 5.88
N THR A 189 -3.67 1.41 5.10
CA THR A 189 -2.38 1.96 4.67
C THR A 189 -2.64 2.92 3.51
N VAL A 190 -2.41 4.22 3.72
CA VAL A 190 -2.64 5.28 2.73
C VAL A 190 -1.31 5.79 2.22
N ILE A 191 -1.10 5.73 0.90
CA ILE A 191 0.16 6.11 0.26
C ILE A 191 -0.14 7.05 -0.91
N PRO A 192 0.23 8.33 -0.88
CA PRO A 192 0.11 9.19 -2.06
C PRO A 192 0.99 8.70 -3.21
N ILE A 193 0.40 8.63 -4.40
CA ILE A 193 1.09 8.41 -5.67
C ILE A 193 1.17 9.76 -6.38
N VAL A 194 2.39 10.26 -6.56
CA VAL A 194 2.65 11.59 -7.14
C VAL A 194 3.23 11.49 -8.54
N ALA A 195 3.19 12.60 -9.28
CA ALA A 195 3.84 12.71 -10.57
C ALA A 195 5.37 12.54 -10.41
N GLY A 196 5.99 11.96 -11.43
CA GLY A 196 7.44 11.90 -11.57
C GLY A 196 8.08 13.24 -11.92
N LEU A 197 9.34 13.17 -12.36
CA LEU A 197 10.04 14.34 -12.88
C LEU A 197 9.38 14.82 -14.18
N PRO A 198 9.35 16.14 -14.45
CA PRO A 198 8.94 16.67 -15.74
C PRO A 198 9.70 15.99 -16.89
N ALA A 199 8.94 15.38 -17.80
CA ALA A 199 9.46 14.76 -19.02
C ALA A 199 9.09 15.60 -20.26
N GLN A 200 7.99 16.36 -20.20
CA GLN A 200 7.51 17.17 -21.32
C GLN A 200 6.75 18.41 -20.86
N LEU A 201 6.69 19.42 -21.74
CA LEU A 201 5.85 20.60 -21.58
C LEU A 201 4.66 20.52 -22.53
N LEU A 202 3.46 20.66 -21.98
CA LEU A 202 2.22 20.71 -22.73
C LEU A 202 1.61 22.09 -22.65
N PHE A 203 1.11 22.58 -23.78
CA PHE A 203 0.31 23.79 -23.83
C PHE A 203 -1.17 23.43 -24.02
N ALA A 204 -2.05 24.16 -23.34
CA ALA A 204 -3.50 24.04 -23.47
C ALA A 204 -4.09 25.43 -23.72
N GLY A 205 -4.86 25.57 -24.79
CA GLY A 205 -5.51 26.82 -25.17
C GLY A 205 -6.70 26.55 -26.07
N SER A 206 -7.44 27.62 -26.42
CA SER A 206 -8.57 27.52 -27.34
C SER A 206 -8.09 27.09 -28.72
N ARG A 207 -8.69 26.02 -29.27
CA ARG A 207 -8.39 25.53 -30.62
C ARG A 207 -8.78 26.54 -31.71
N LEU A 208 -9.80 27.34 -31.47
CA LEU A 208 -10.29 28.38 -32.37
C LEU A 208 -10.38 29.70 -31.62
N VAL A 209 -9.86 30.74 -32.24
CA VAL A 209 -9.88 32.11 -31.73
C VAL A 209 -10.21 33.05 -32.88
N ARG A 210 -10.93 34.12 -32.59
CA ARG A 210 -11.21 35.15 -33.59
C ARG A 210 -9.93 35.96 -33.85
N ALA A 211 -9.73 36.38 -35.10
CA ALA A 211 -8.60 37.24 -35.45
C ALA A 211 -8.58 38.51 -34.59
N GLY A 212 -7.40 38.85 -34.06
CA GLY A 212 -7.21 40.02 -33.18
C GLY A 212 -7.56 39.80 -31.71
N GLU A 213 -8.22 38.69 -31.34
CA GLU A 213 -8.56 38.41 -29.95
C GLU A 213 -7.39 37.80 -29.18
N LYS A 214 -7.21 38.25 -27.93
CA LYS A 214 -6.31 37.60 -26.98
C LYS A 214 -6.97 36.33 -26.44
N PHE A 215 -6.19 35.29 -26.21
CA PHE A 215 -6.68 34.05 -25.61
C PHE A 215 -5.68 33.51 -24.59
N PRO A 216 -6.14 32.77 -23.56
CA PRO A 216 -5.25 32.13 -22.61
C PRO A 216 -4.59 30.91 -23.26
N LEU A 217 -3.26 30.88 -23.21
CA LEU A 217 -2.45 29.70 -23.43
C LEU A 217 -1.82 29.33 -22.09
N ARG A 218 -2.15 28.14 -21.57
CA ARG A 218 -1.57 27.62 -20.33
C ARG A 218 -0.48 26.65 -20.66
N VAL A 219 0.64 26.71 -19.97
CA VAL A 219 1.72 25.72 -20.09
C VAL A 219 1.85 24.95 -18.79
N ARG A 220 1.88 23.63 -18.86
CA ARG A 220 2.12 22.73 -17.74
C ARG A 220 3.24 21.75 -18.06
N ALA A 221 3.89 21.25 -17.01
CA ALA A 221 4.79 20.12 -17.12
C ALA A 221 4.02 18.81 -16.88
N GLU A 222 4.39 17.76 -17.60
CA GLU A 222 3.91 16.41 -17.37
C GLU A 222 5.09 15.45 -17.17
N ASP A 223 4.90 14.42 -16.34
CA ASP A 223 5.85 13.32 -16.20
C ASP A 223 5.79 12.35 -17.40
N GLU A 224 6.63 11.32 -17.38
CA GLU A 224 6.72 10.33 -18.47
C GLU A 224 5.39 9.58 -18.74
N TRP A 225 4.46 9.61 -17.78
CA TRP A 225 3.14 8.97 -17.85
C TRP A 225 2.01 9.96 -18.13
N GLY A 226 2.32 11.24 -18.38
CA GLY A 226 1.33 12.28 -18.65
C GLY A 226 0.66 12.86 -17.41
N ASN A 227 1.16 12.57 -16.19
CA ASN A 227 0.65 13.19 -14.98
C ASN A 227 1.16 14.63 -14.89
N THR A 228 0.28 15.55 -14.52
CA THR A 228 0.68 16.94 -14.31
C THR A 228 1.66 17.07 -13.15
N CYS A 229 2.83 17.64 -13.40
CA CYS A 229 3.81 17.99 -12.39
C CYS A 229 3.42 19.35 -11.75
N TRP A 230 3.28 19.37 -10.43
CA TRP A 230 2.90 20.57 -9.68
C TRP A 230 4.12 21.28 -9.10
N ASN A 231 3.96 22.56 -8.79
CA ASN A 231 4.93 23.39 -8.06
C ASN A 231 6.31 23.41 -8.73
N GLN A 232 6.30 23.69 -10.03
CA GLN A 232 7.48 23.74 -10.89
C GLN A 232 8.01 25.19 -10.94
N GLY A 233 9.32 25.40 -10.88
CA GLY A 233 9.93 26.75 -10.78
C GLY A 233 10.81 27.11 -11.97
N GLU A 234 10.83 26.27 -13.00
CA GLU A 234 11.75 26.34 -14.12
C GLU A 234 11.34 27.45 -15.08
N LYS A 235 12.35 28.11 -15.66
CA LYS A 235 12.17 29.08 -16.72
C LYS A 235 11.89 28.34 -18.03
N ILE A 236 10.86 28.78 -18.75
CA ILE A 236 10.48 28.24 -20.06
C ILE A 236 10.41 29.37 -21.09
N ILE A 237 10.56 29.00 -22.36
CA ILE A 237 10.39 29.90 -23.49
C ILE A 237 9.22 29.39 -24.31
N VAL A 238 8.24 30.27 -24.54
CA VAL A 238 7.12 30.01 -25.45
C VAL A 238 7.37 30.77 -26.73
N SER A 239 7.61 30.06 -27.82
CA SER A 239 7.82 30.63 -29.15
C SER A 239 6.74 30.17 -30.13
N ALA A 240 6.35 31.03 -31.07
CA ALA A 240 5.48 30.66 -32.18
C ALA A 240 6.07 31.13 -33.51
N THR A 241 5.84 30.34 -34.56
CA THR A 241 6.24 30.65 -35.93
C THR A 241 5.04 30.63 -36.86
N LEU A 242 5.01 31.55 -37.83
CA LEU A 242 4.05 31.57 -38.93
C LEU A 242 4.81 31.38 -40.24
N ALA A 243 4.48 30.33 -41.00
CA ALA A 243 5.17 29.97 -42.25
C ALA A 243 6.71 29.93 -42.10
N GLY A 244 7.19 29.34 -41.01
CA GLY A 244 8.62 29.22 -40.70
C GLY A 244 9.29 30.48 -40.16
N LYS A 245 8.58 31.61 -40.05
CA LYS A 245 9.10 32.87 -39.49
C LYS A 245 8.67 33.03 -38.04
N PRO A 246 9.57 33.36 -37.09
CA PRO A 246 9.18 33.69 -35.71
C PRO A 246 8.20 34.87 -35.66
N VAL A 247 7.10 34.72 -34.93
CA VAL A 247 6.07 35.76 -34.74
C VAL A 247 5.78 36.06 -33.26
N TYR A 248 6.24 35.20 -32.35
CA TYR A 248 6.07 35.38 -30.92
C TYR A 248 7.21 34.68 -30.19
N GLU A 249 7.75 35.34 -29.17
CA GLU A 249 8.62 34.73 -28.18
C GLU A 249 8.35 35.38 -26.83
N LYS A 250 8.18 34.56 -25.80
CA LYS A 250 8.03 35.03 -24.43
C LYS A 250 8.70 34.07 -23.47
N GLN A 251 9.62 34.59 -22.68
CA GLN A 251 10.12 33.89 -21.51
C GLN A 251 9.12 34.01 -20.37
N THR A 252 8.82 32.88 -19.73
CA THR A 252 8.00 32.83 -18.51
C THR A 252 8.59 31.80 -17.55
N THR A 253 8.00 31.65 -16.37
CA THR A 253 8.43 30.67 -15.36
C THR A 253 7.22 29.81 -14.99
N LEU A 254 7.42 28.50 -14.90
CA LEU A 254 6.36 27.62 -14.38
C LEU A 254 5.97 28.06 -12.96
N ALA A 255 4.74 27.71 -12.58
CA ALA A 255 4.19 28.15 -11.29
C ALA A 255 4.84 27.40 -10.12
N ALA A 256 5.65 28.11 -9.33
CA ALA A 256 6.25 27.59 -8.10
C ALA A 256 5.20 27.06 -7.09
N LYS A 257 3.97 27.54 -7.21
CA LYS A 257 2.78 26.97 -6.57
C LYS A 257 1.64 26.86 -7.57
N GLY A 258 1.20 25.64 -7.88
CA GLY A 258 0.15 25.36 -8.86
C GLY A 258 0.62 24.40 -9.94
N TRP A 259 -0.12 24.34 -11.06
CA TRP A 259 0.08 23.32 -12.10
C TRP A 259 0.36 23.90 -13.50
N ALA A 260 0.20 25.21 -13.69
CA ALA A 260 0.45 25.86 -14.97
C ALA A 260 0.77 27.36 -14.81
N VAL A 261 1.35 27.93 -15.86
CA VAL A 261 1.54 29.38 -16.08
C VAL A 261 0.78 29.84 -17.32
#